data_AF-A0AAW1W6T1-F1
#
_entry.id   AF-A0AAW1W6T1-F1
#
_cell.length_a   1.000
_cell.length_b   1.000
_cell.length_c   1.000
_cell.angle_alpha   90.00
_cell.angle_beta   90.00
_cell.angle_gamma   90.00
#
_symmetry.space_group_name_H-M   'P 1'
#
loop_
_entity.id
_entity.type
_entity.pdbx_description
1 polymer ?
#
loop_
_entity_poly.entity_id
_entity_poly.type
_entity_poly.pdbx_seq_one_letter_code
_entity_poly.pdbx_strand_id
1 'polypeptide(L)'
;MMETAATSDLAASGDFGEAWESVLSQASTLLHQVNLQLTDYEDHFGSTGNWLRTRFEELRGLEKELEARELKLKSDADADADAEELENGKSHLNCVKLMVKENSEELRSKEKRLEEVERLVKEKEREYDLMQNRVKEATENLKWSKLVESEEAVLNSLGKCEKEIELKRRELRLIQKSMVDCSNTLEARERKIREHNKAFSLLKKSMEEWCCILELKERELEGCVSKLQLKEKEVESKVEELRLTAKRVSDCLDDAQLKEKHVDSLEKSIQQGKQQLDAQQKSVQEREKNFDALQKSAEERAKLLDLLCQGLQRQERELEQRANELEFKERQVELKFDELNLKDKRVNERLNEVQLKEKHIDSLEKSIKEDKEHLDSLQKLAAERNKQLDSLQKSVQESEKNLVALQKSAQEREKNLDSLSLELQRKEREVDQQAKELELQLKQINSQVKMEQLEPTAAVENASVPSSASDDSSINMDGRSLQLVMNEQVERIDLEGSRMSVVLQASSDPAKLVLDAMQGFYPSNLTENDREVESHLRVVRKSCILLLQELKRMSPLINPQVREEAMKLATDWKAEMTVAADNS
;
A
#
# COMPACT_ATOMS: atom_id res chain seq x y z
N MET A 1 -122.21 -46.35 28.43
CA MET A 1 -123.29 -45.78 27.62
C MET A 1 -123.67 -46.85 26.62
N MET A 2 -124.90 -47.32 26.77
CA MET A 2 -125.33 -48.70 26.55
C MET A 2 -124.58 -49.72 27.44
N GLU A 3 -125.36 -50.63 28.00
CA GLU A 3 -125.71 -50.71 29.43
C GLU A 3 -126.08 -52.21 29.72
N THR A 4 -126.33 -52.75 30.90
CA THR A 4 -127.11 -52.33 32.10
C THR A 4 -128.64 -52.41 31.93
N ALA A 5 -129.14 -53.41 31.19
CA ALA A 5 -130.56 -53.77 31.04
C ALA A 5 -130.79 -55.30 31.22
N ALA A 6 -130.45 -55.85 32.40
CA ALA A 6 -130.38 -57.31 32.61
C ALA A 6 -130.88 -57.81 33.99
N THR A 7 -131.63 -56.99 34.74
CA THR A 7 -131.91 -57.22 36.18
C THR A 7 -133.38 -57.22 36.58
N SER A 8 -134.33 -57.11 35.64
CA SER A 8 -135.77 -57.16 35.91
C SER A 8 -136.33 -58.59 35.96
N ASP A 9 -135.94 -59.44 35.00
CA ASP A 9 -136.74 -60.60 34.61
C ASP A 9 -136.54 -61.83 35.51
N LEU A 10 -135.62 -61.76 36.48
CA LEU A 10 -135.42 -62.78 37.51
C LEU A 10 -136.41 -62.64 38.68
N ALA A 11 -136.97 -61.44 38.93
CA ALA A 11 -137.88 -61.21 40.06
C ALA A 11 -139.24 -61.91 39.87
N ALA A 12 -139.80 -61.85 38.65
CA ALA A 12 -141.09 -62.46 38.31
C ALA A 12 -141.10 -64.00 38.39
N SER A 13 -139.92 -64.65 38.50
CA SER A 13 -139.81 -66.10 38.61
C SER A 13 -140.00 -66.64 40.04
N GLY A 14 -139.88 -65.80 41.07
CA GLY A 14 -140.03 -66.24 42.47
C GLY A 14 -141.50 -66.26 42.92
N ASP A 15 -142.23 -65.20 42.58
CA ASP A 15 -143.63 -64.94 42.97
C ASP A 15 -144.58 -66.10 42.57
N PHE A 16 -144.37 -66.70 41.40
CA PHE A 16 -145.13 -67.87 40.94
C PHE A 16 -144.79 -69.16 41.72
N GLY A 17 -143.57 -69.28 42.25
CA GLY A 17 -143.14 -70.42 43.06
C GLY A 17 -143.80 -70.42 44.44
N GLU A 18 -143.76 -69.29 45.14
CA GLU A 18 -144.41 -69.13 46.45
C GLU A 18 -145.94 -69.30 46.35
N ALA A 19 -146.55 -68.77 45.28
CA ALA A 19 -147.96 -68.99 44.98
C ALA A 19 -148.30 -70.48 44.77
N TRP A 20 -147.44 -71.23 44.08
CA TRP A 20 -147.64 -72.66 43.84
C TRP A 20 -147.53 -73.51 45.11
N GLU A 21 -146.53 -73.26 45.96
CA GLU A 21 -146.39 -73.96 47.24
C GLU A 21 -147.57 -73.66 48.19
N SER A 22 -148.07 -72.42 48.20
CA SER A 22 -149.27 -72.05 48.96
C SER A 22 -150.51 -72.85 48.55
N VAL A 23 -150.75 -73.00 47.23
CA VAL A 23 -151.86 -73.82 46.70
C VAL A 23 -151.69 -75.30 47.07
N LEU A 24 -150.46 -75.84 46.97
CA LEU A 24 -150.16 -77.24 47.30
C LEU A 24 -150.39 -77.55 48.80
N SER A 25 -150.06 -76.60 49.67
CA SER A 25 -150.26 -76.70 51.13
C SER A 25 -151.75 -76.66 51.51
N GLN A 26 -152.53 -75.77 50.88
CA GLN A 26 -153.99 -75.70 51.04
C GLN A 26 -154.67 -77.00 50.58
N ALA A 27 -154.28 -77.55 49.42
CA ALA A 27 -154.82 -78.81 48.92
C ALA A 27 -154.54 -80.00 49.86
N SER A 28 -153.30 -80.08 50.39
CA SER A 28 -152.90 -81.11 51.37
C SER A 28 -153.71 -81.01 52.67
N THR A 29 -153.97 -79.78 53.14
CA THR A 29 -154.76 -79.53 54.36
C THR A 29 -156.20 -80.00 54.21
N LEU A 30 -156.84 -79.68 53.07
CA LEU A 30 -158.21 -80.11 52.78
C LEU A 30 -158.33 -81.64 52.63
N LEU A 31 -157.35 -82.28 51.98
CA LEU A 31 -157.28 -83.75 51.87
C LEU A 31 -157.26 -84.44 53.24
N HIS A 32 -156.41 -83.96 54.15
CA HIS A 32 -156.34 -84.51 55.51
C HIS A 32 -157.66 -84.32 56.28
N GLN A 33 -158.30 -83.16 56.12
CA GLN A 33 -159.56 -82.81 56.78
C GLN A 33 -160.74 -83.68 56.29
N VAL A 34 -160.81 -83.98 55.00
CA VAL A 34 -161.81 -84.91 54.43
C VAL A 34 -161.57 -86.36 54.89
N ASN A 35 -160.30 -86.80 54.93
CA ASN A 35 -159.96 -88.17 55.31
C ASN A 35 -160.30 -88.47 56.79
N LEU A 36 -160.19 -87.47 57.66
CA LEU A 36 -160.58 -87.56 59.08
C LEU A 36 -162.10 -87.74 59.24
N GLN A 37 -162.90 -87.01 58.46
CA GLN A 37 -164.37 -87.17 58.52
C GLN A 37 -164.83 -88.54 58.04
N LEU A 38 -164.14 -89.14 57.06
CA LEU A 38 -164.44 -90.50 56.61
C LEU A 38 -164.24 -91.53 57.73
N THR A 39 -163.21 -91.38 58.58
CA THR A 39 -162.95 -92.31 59.68
C THR A 39 -164.02 -92.23 60.78
N ASP A 40 -164.46 -91.01 61.15
CA ASP A 40 -165.57 -90.81 62.10
C ASP A 40 -166.87 -91.51 61.64
N TYR A 41 -167.15 -91.51 60.33
CA TYR A 41 -168.32 -92.21 59.78
C TYR A 41 -168.18 -93.74 59.86
N GLU A 42 -167.01 -94.30 59.55
CA GLU A 42 -166.79 -95.76 59.60
C GLU A 42 -166.96 -96.32 61.01
N ASP A 43 -166.37 -95.68 62.03
CA ASP A 43 -166.51 -96.09 63.43
C ASP A 43 -167.97 -95.99 63.92
N HIS A 44 -168.71 -94.94 63.50
CA HIS A 44 -170.13 -94.80 63.82
C HIS A 44 -170.97 -95.95 63.23
N PHE A 45 -170.73 -96.35 61.98
CA PHE A 45 -171.41 -97.50 61.37
C PHE A 45 -171.03 -98.82 62.06
N GLY A 46 -169.76 -99.02 62.41
CA GLY A 46 -169.29 -100.20 63.14
C GLY A 46 -169.96 -100.35 64.52
N SER A 47 -170.03 -99.27 65.29
CA SER A 47 -170.70 -99.23 66.60
C SER A 47 -172.20 -99.55 66.50
N THR A 48 -172.88 -98.95 65.51
CA THR A 48 -174.31 -99.20 65.23
C THR A 48 -174.57 -100.68 64.87
N GLY A 49 -173.69 -101.29 64.06
CA GLY A 49 -173.80 -102.69 63.65
C GLY A 49 -173.64 -103.69 64.80
N ASN A 50 -172.80 -103.38 65.80
CA ASN A 50 -172.64 -104.23 66.98
C ASN A 50 -173.85 -104.16 67.92
N TRP A 51 -174.42 -102.98 68.16
CA TRP A 51 -175.63 -102.83 68.98
C TRP A 51 -176.82 -103.64 68.43
N LEU A 52 -177.03 -103.60 67.10
CA LEU A 52 -178.05 -104.41 66.43
C LEU A 52 -177.83 -105.92 66.62
N ARG A 53 -176.58 -106.38 66.60
CA ARG A 53 -176.24 -107.81 66.76
C ARG A 53 -176.67 -108.34 68.13
N THR A 54 -176.30 -107.63 69.21
CA THR A 54 -176.70 -107.99 70.58
C THR A 54 -178.22 -108.03 70.73
N ARG A 55 -178.94 -107.10 70.09
CA ARG A 55 -180.41 -107.04 70.11
C ARG A 55 -181.08 -108.26 69.47
N PHE A 56 -180.48 -108.85 68.43
CA PHE A 56 -180.95 -110.10 67.83
C PHE A 56 -180.62 -111.35 68.68
N GLU A 57 -179.60 -111.29 69.52
CA GLU A 57 -179.23 -112.38 70.43
C GLU A 57 -180.13 -112.40 71.67
N GLU A 58 -180.54 -111.23 72.19
CA GLU A 58 -181.61 -111.10 73.19
C GLU A 58 -182.93 -111.74 72.72
N LEU A 59 -183.37 -111.42 71.50
CA LEU A 59 -184.63 -111.94 70.92
C LEU A 59 -184.61 -113.47 70.77
N ARG A 60 -183.47 -114.05 70.37
CA ARG A 60 -183.28 -115.51 70.25
C ARG A 60 -183.26 -116.23 71.61
N GLY A 61 -182.98 -115.51 72.70
CA GLY A 61 -183.14 -116.03 74.06
C GLY A 61 -184.60 -116.22 74.43
N LEU A 62 -185.42 -115.18 74.23
CA LEU A 62 -186.85 -115.17 74.52
C LEU A 62 -187.64 -116.21 73.69
N GLU A 63 -187.23 -116.43 72.44
CA GLU A 63 -187.79 -117.47 71.55
C GLU A 63 -187.72 -118.87 72.19
N LYS A 64 -186.60 -119.22 72.85
CA LYS A 64 -186.42 -120.50 73.53
C LYS A 64 -187.16 -120.62 74.86
N GLU A 65 -187.38 -119.51 75.57
CA GLU A 65 -188.23 -119.53 76.77
C GLU A 65 -189.71 -119.76 76.43
N LEU A 66 -190.16 -119.35 75.24
CA LEU A 66 -191.51 -119.63 74.75
C LEU A 66 -191.69 -121.12 74.38
N GLU A 67 -190.75 -121.71 73.63
CA GLU A 67 -190.73 -123.17 73.36
C GLU A 67 -190.76 -123.99 74.66
N ALA A 68 -190.01 -123.57 75.68
CA ALA A 68 -189.97 -124.22 76.98
C ALA A 68 -191.26 -124.06 77.81
N ARG A 69 -192.10 -123.05 77.53
CA ARG A 69 -193.43 -122.89 78.16
C ARG A 69 -194.50 -123.72 77.44
N GLU A 70 -194.46 -123.82 76.11
CA GLU A 70 -195.45 -124.60 75.36
C GLU A 70 -195.44 -126.09 75.75
N LEU A 71 -194.25 -126.65 75.99
CA LEU A 71 -194.05 -128.03 76.44
C LEU A 71 -194.65 -128.36 77.82
N LYS A 72 -195.16 -127.37 78.55
CA LYS A 72 -195.68 -127.52 79.92
C LYS A 72 -197.22 -127.50 80.03
N LEU A 73 -197.93 -127.32 78.91
CA LEU A 73 -199.39 -127.12 78.86
C LEU A 73 -200.17 -128.29 78.21
N LYS A 74 -199.63 -129.52 78.24
CA LYS A 74 -200.24 -130.71 77.61
C LYS A 74 -200.27 -131.95 78.53
N SER A 75 -200.68 -131.77 79.79
CA SER A 75 -201.09 -132.85 80.69
C SER A 75 -202.15 -132.36 81.70
N ASP A 76 -203.42 -132.57 81.34
CA ASP A 76 -204.67 -132.48 82.14
C ASP A 76 -204.98 -131.18 82.93
N ALA A 77 -206.20 -130.67 83.00
CA ALA A 77 -207.40 -130.75 82.15
C ALA A 77 -208.37 -129.60 82.57
N ASP A 78 -209.22 -129.11 81.65
CA ASP A 78 -210.35 -128.18 81.87
C ASP A 78 -210.10 -126.87 82.66
N ALA A 79 -209.79 -125.77 81.94
CA ALA A 79 -210.09 -124.38 82.35
C ALA A 79 -209.90 -123.38 81.19
N ASP A 80 -210.98 -122.89 80.57
CA ASP A 80 -210.92 -121.87 79.49
C ASP A 80 -211.12 -120.44 80.01
N ALA A 81 -210.10 -119.59 79.84
CA ALA A 81 -210.17 -118.15 80.07
C ALA A 81 -209.11 -117.39 79.23
N ASP A 82 -209.30 -116.06 79.20
CA ASP A 82 -208.38 -114.99 78.80
C ASP A 82 -208.21 -114.65 77.30
N ALA A 83 -208.62 -113.41 76.97
CA ALA A 83 -208.55 -112.79 75.65
C ALA A 83 -207.65 -111.53 75.60
N GLU A 84 -206.93 -111.26 76.70
CA GLU A 84 -206.03 -110.11 76.95
C GLU A 84 -205.02 -109.75 75.82
N GLU A 85 -204.24 -110.75 75.41
CA GLU A 85 -202.81 -110.51 75.12
C GLU A 85 -202.44 -110.60 73.62
N LEU A 86 -203.29 -111.23 72.81
CA LEU A 86 -202.97 -111.58 71.41
C LEU A 86 -203.03 -110.38 70.44
N GLU A 87 -203.83 -109.37 70.73
CA GLU A 87 -204.09 -108.25 69.81
C GLU A 87 -202.93 -107.25 69.78
N ASN A 88 -202.28 -107.02 70.91
CA ASN A 88 -201.22 -106.02 71.07
C ASN A 88 -199.94 -106.38 70.30
N GLY A 89 -199.63 -107.68 70.18
CA GLY A 89 -198.43 -108.18 69.47
C GLY A 89 -198.43 -107.89 67.95
N LYS A 90 -199.60 -107.89 67.29
CA LYS A 90 -199.71 -107.63 65.84
C LYS A 90 -199.29 -106.19 65.49
N SER A 91 -199.65 -105.23 66.33
CA SER A 91 -199.35 -103.81 66.12
C SER A 91 -197.84 -103.54 66.11
N HIS A 92 -197.09 -104.18 67.01
CA HIS A 92 -195.64 -104.01 67.13
C HIS A 92 -194.89 -104.54 65.89
N LEU A 93 -195.29 -105.73 65.40
CA LEU A 93 -194.69 -106.34 64.20
C LEU A 93 -194.84 -105.46 62.94
N ASN A 94 -195.97 -104.74 62.82
CA ASN A 94 -196.22 -103.89 61.66
C ASN A 94 -195.37 -102.61 61.67
N CYS A 95 -195.07 -102.06 62.86
CA CYS A 95 -194.22 -100.88 63.03
C CYS A 95 -192.76 -101.14 62.59
N VAL A 96 -192.17 -102.27 63.01
CA VAL A 96 -190.80 -102.66 62.64
C VAL A 96 -190.66 -102.83 61.11
N LYS A 97 -191.72 -103.32 60.46
CA LYS A 97 -191.76 -103.59 59.02
C LYS A 97 -191.63 -102.33 58.15
N LEU A 98 -192.06 -101.16 58.66
CA LEU A 98 -191.90 -99.88 57.99
C LEU A 98 -190.46 -99.36 58.08
N MET A 99 -189.87 -99.31 59.28
CA MET A 99 -188.52 -98.77 59.49
C MET A 99 -187.44 -99.51 58.68
N VAL A 100 -187.56 -100.85 58.53
CA VAL A 100 -186.65 -101.65 57.69
C VAL A 100 -186.70 -101.22 56.23
N LYS A 101 -187.89 -100.89 55.70
CA LYS A 101 -188.06 -100.46 54.31
C LYS A 101 -187.46 -99.07 54.09
N GLU A 102 -187.73 -98.15 55.01
CA GLU A 102 -187.25 -96.76 54.98
C GLU A 102 -185.71 -96.68 54.99
N ASN A 103 -185.06 -97.42 55.92
CA ASN A 103 -183.60 -97.55 55.96
C ASN A 103 -183.02 -98.17 54.67
N SER A 104 -183.72 -99.12 54.03
CA SER A 104 -183.27 -99.75 52.77
C SER A 104 -183.35 -98.82 51.54
N GLU A 105 -184.13 -97.75 51.63
CA GLU A 105 -184.23 -96.72 50.60
C GLU A 105 -183.19 -95.60 50.85
N GLU A 106 -182.92 -95.24 52.11
CA GLU A 106 -181.85 -94.29 52.45
C GLU A 106 -180.45 -94.82 52.11
N LEU A 107 -180.15 -96.09 52.43
CA LEU A 107 -178.84 -96.70 52.17
C LEU A 107 -178.53 -96.72 50.67
N ARG A 108 -179.51 -97.11 49.85
CA ARG A 108 -179.44 -97.06 48.37
C ARG A 108 -179.24 -95.63 47.83
N SER A 109 -179.70 -94.61 48.55
CA SER A 109 -179.45 -93.21 48.20
C SER A 109 -178.04 -92.74 48.55
N LYS A 110 -177.44 -93.27 49.63
CA LYS A 110 -176.03 -93.02 50.00
C LYS A 110 -175.08 -93.73 49.04
N GLU A 111 -175.39 -94.96 48.65
CA GLU A 111 -174.63 -95.79 47.70
C GLU A 111 -174.43 -95.08 46.35
N LYS A 112 -175.51 -94.57 45.74
CA LYS A 112 -175.44 -93.74 44.51
C LYS A 112 -174.60 -92.46 44.64
N ARG A 113 -174.53 -91.86 45.84
CA ARG A 113 -173.71 -90.65 46.06
C ARG A 113 -172.22 -90.99 46.10
N LEU A 114 -171.84 -92.19 46.54
CA LEU A 114 -170.47 -92.68 46.46
C LEU A 114 -170.05 -92.91 45.00
N GLU A 115 -170.89 -93.55 44.19
CA GLU A 115 -170.64 -93.74 42.74
C GLU A 115 -170.44 -92.40 41.99
N GLU A 116 -171.14 -91.34 42.39
CA GLU A 116 -171.00 -89.99 41.84
C GLU A 116 -169.66 -89.35 42.22
N VAL A 117 -169.26 -89.45 43.50
CA VAL A 117 -167.99 -88.90 44.02
C VAL A 117 -166.78 -89.64 43.43
N GLU A 118 -166.81 -90.97 43.36
CA GLU A 118 -165.72 -91.76 42.79
C GLU A 118 -165.47 -91.42 41.31
N ARG A 119 -166.55 -91.13 40.56
CA ARG A 119 -166.45 -90.65 39.17
C ARG A 119 -165.78 -89.28 39.07
N LEU A 120 -166.11 -88.36 39.97
CA LEU A 120 -165.53 -87.00 40.01
C LEU A 120 -164.06 -87.01 40.41
N VAL A 121 -163.64 -87.87 41.35
CA VAL A 121 -162.22 -88.06 41.71
C VAL A 121 -161.44 -88.53 40.48
N LYS A 122 -161.92 -89.57 39.80
CA LYS A 122 -161.30 -90.11 38.57
C LYS A 122 -161.24 -89.11 37.42
N GLU A 123 -162.09 -88.09 37.41
CA GLU A 123 -162.00 -86.99 36.45
C GLU A 123 -160.92 -85.97 36.84
N LYS A 124 -160.80 -85.63 38.13
CA LYS A 124 -159.77 -84.70 38.63
C LYS A 124 -158.35 -85.27 38.61
N GLU A 125 -158.20 -86.59 38.78
CA GLU A 125 -156.93 -87.30 38.54
C GLU A 125 -156.44 -87.08 37.09
N ARG A 126 -157.34 -87.22 36.10
CA ARG A 126 -157.02 -86.98 34.67
C ARG A 126 -156.68 -85.52 34.37
N GLU A 127 -157.43 -84.58 34.95
CA GLU A 127 -157.12 -83.15 34.81
C GLU A 127 -155.72 -82.81 35.36
N TYR A 128 -155.35 -83.39 36.50
CA TYR A 128 -154.04 -83.19 37.12
C TYR A 128 -152.91 -83.75 36.26
N ASP A 129 -153.02 -84.98 35.77
CA ASP A 129 -152.01 -85.59 34.89
C ASP A 129 -151.84 -84.78 33.58
N LEU A 130 -152.94 -84.30 33.01
CA LEU A 130 -152.91 -83.46 31.81
C LEU A 130 -152.16 -82.13 32.07
N MET A 131 -152.41 -81.48 33.21
CA MET A 131 -151.70 -80.26 33.59
C MET A 131 -150.21 -80.53 33.87
N GLN A 132 -149.88 -81.62 34.57
CA GLN A 132 -148.48 -81.96 34.88
C GLN A 132 -147.66 -82.19 33.60
N ASN A 133 -148.25 -82.81 32.57
CA ASN A 133 -147.58 -83.01 31.29
C ASN A 133 -147.41 -81.71 30.49
N ARG A 134 -148.41 -80.82 30.47
CA ARG A 134 -148.30 -79.48 29.85
C ARG A 134 -147.21 -78.63 30.49
N VAL A 135 -147.03 -78.73 31.82
CA VAL A 135 -145.97 -78.00 32.54
C VAL A 135 -144.57 -78.53 32.16
N LYS A 136 -144.39 -79.85 32.02
CA LYS A 136 -143.13 -80.45 31.55
C LYS A 136 -142.77 -79.94 30.15
N GLU A 137 -143.70 -80.04 29.20
CA GLU A 137 -143.53 -79.59 27.82
C GLU A 137 -143.17 -78.10 27.72
N ALA A 138 -143.90 -77.23 28.44
CA ALA A 138 -143.59 -75.80 28.50
C ALA A 138 -142.19 -75.52 29.09
N THR A 139 -141.78 -76.28 30.11
CA THR A 139 -140.46 -76.14 30.75
C THR A 139 -139.32 -76.56 29.83
N GLU A 140 -139.52 -77.58 28.99
CA GLU A 140 -138.53 -78.01 28.00
C GLU A 140 -138.43 -77.03 26.83
N ASN A 141 -139.56 -76.56 26.29
CA ASN A 141 -139.58 -75.54 25.24
C ASN A 141 -138.86 -74.23 25.66
N LEU A 142 -139.03 -73.79 26.91
CA LEU A 142 -138.31 -72.63 27.45
C LEU A 142 -136.79 -72.84 27.61
N LYS A 143 -136.33 -74.09 27.80
CA LYS A 143 -134.88 -74.41 27.80
C LYS A 143 -134.32 -74.34 26.38
N TRP A 144 -135.03 -74.89 25.40
CA TRP A 144 -134.59 -74.88 24.00
C TRP A 144 -134.54 -73.47 23.40
N SER A 145 -135.54 -72.61 23.64
CA SER A 145 -135.52 -71.21 23.15
C SER A 145 -134.28 -70.46 23.61
N LYS A 146 -134.00 -70.47 24.92
CA LYS A 146 -132.84 -69.78 25.52
C LYS A 146 -131.50 -70.32 25.00
N LEU A 147 -131.43 -71.61 24.68
CA LEU A 147 -130.23 -72.21 24.08
C LEU A 147 -130.02 -71.69 22.65
N VAL A 148 -131.05 -71.73 21.81
CA VAL A 148 -131.01 -71.26 20.41
C VAL A 148 -130.68 -69.76 20.32
N GLU A 149 -131.31 -68.93 21.16
CA GLU A 149 -131.01 -67.49 21.25
C GLU A 149 -129.54 -67.23 21.60
N SER A 150 -128.96 -68.04 22.50
CA SER A 150 -127.55 -67.93 22.88
C SER A 150 -126.60 -68.38 21.77
N GLU A 151 -126.97 -69.43 21.01
CA GLU A 151 -126.20 -69.93 19.88
C GLU A 151 -126.21 -68.95 18.71
N GLU A 152 -127.36 -68.35 18.38
CA GLU A 152 -127.47 -67.31 17.35
C GLU A 152 -126.65 -66.06 17.71
N ALA A 153 -126.61 -65.65 18.99
CA ALA A 153 -125.75 -64.57 19.45
C ALA A 153 -124.25 -64.89 19.27
N VAL A 154 -123.84 -66.12 19.58
CA VAL A 154 -122.46 -66.59 19.37
C VAL A 154 -122.11 -66.63 17.88
N LEU A 155 -122.96 -67.21 17.03
CA LEU A 155 -122.77 -67.25 15.57
C LEU A 155 -122.65 -65.85 14.95
N ASN A 156 -123.48 -64.91 15.39
CA ASN A 156 -123.40 -63.50 14.96
C ASN A 156 -122.12 -62.81 15.43
N SER A 157 -121.54 -63.20 16.58
CA SER A 157 -120.22 -62.70 17.01
C SER A 157 -119.07 -63.32 16.20
N LEU A 158 -119.14 -64.62 15.92
CA LEU A 158 -118.16 -65.36 15.13
C LEU A 158 -118.10 -64.85 13.69
N GLY A 159 -119.26 -64.62 13.05
CA GLY A 159 -119.37 -64.05 11.70
C GLY A 159 -119.01 -62.56 11.60
N LYS A 160 -118.76 -61.87 12.72
CA LYS A 160 -118.07 -60.56 12.75
C LYS A 160 -116.56 -60.75 12.84
N CYS A 161 -116.11 -61.61 13.76
CA CYS A 161 -114.70 -61.96 13.95
C CYS A 161 -114.05 -62.52 12.67
N GLU A 162 -114.73 -63.41 11.93
CA GLU A 162 -114.24 -63.96 10.67
C GLU A 162 -113.98 -62.87 9.61
N LYS A 163 -114.90 -61.90 9.49
CA LYS A 163 -114.76 -60.76 8.54
C LYS A 163 -113.60 -59.86 8.93
N GLU A 164 -113.37 -59.64 10.22
CA GLU A 164 -112.20 -58.91 10.70
C GLU A 164 -110.90 -59.70 10.45
N ILE A 165 -110.88 -61.00 10.72
CA ILE A 165 -109.74 -61.88 10.46
C ILE A 165 -109.35 -61.86 8.98
N GLU A 166 -110.31 -61.96 8.04
CA GLU A 166 -109.99 -61.92 6.61
C GLU A 166 -109.62 -60.49 6.14
N LEU A 167 -110.14 -59.44 6.76
CA LEU A 167 -109.64 -58.07 6.54
C LEU A 167 -108.18 -57.93 7.02
N LYS A 168 -107.84 -58.42 8.21
CA LYS A 168 -106.47 -58.43 8.75
C LYS A 168 -105.53 -59.30 7.90
N ARG A 169 -106.01 -60.43 7.36
CA ARG A 169 -105.26 -61.24 6.38
C ARG A 169 -105.01 -60.47 5.08
N ARG A 170 -105.95 -59.63 4.60
CA ARG A 170 -105.73 -58.76 3.43
C ARG A 170 -104.69 -57.68 3.71
N GLU A 171 -104.79 -57.00 4.84
CA GLU A 171 -103.78 -56.02 5.28
C GLU A 171 -102.38 -56.64 5.37
N LEU A 172 -102.25 -57.81 6.02
CA LEU A 172 -100.98 -58.53 6.13
C LEU A 172 -100.42 -58.94 4.76
N ARG A 173 -101.26 -59.39 3.80
CA ARG A 173 -100.82 -59.69 2.42
C ARG A 173 -100.30 -58.44 1.69
N LEU A 174 -100.91 -57.26 1.92
CA LEU A 174 -100.44 -55.99 1.35
C LEU A 174 -99.13 -55.52 1.99
N ILE A 175 -99.01 -55.61 3.33
CA ILE A 175 -97.79 -55.28 4.07
C ILE A 175 -96.65 -56.18 3.61
N GLN A 176 -96.86 -57.51 3.57
CA GLN A 176 -95.86 -58.48 3.12
C GLN A 176 -95.38 -58.18 1.69
N LYS A 177 -96.28 -57.84 0.76
CA LYS A 177 -95.90 -57.42 -0.59
C LYS A 177 -95.03 -56.16 -0.54
N SER A 178 -95.44 -55.12 0.18
CA SER A 178 -94.68 -53.87 0.29
C SER A 178 -93.30 -54.05 0.92
N MET A 179 -93.14 -55.02 1.84
CA MET A 179 -91.84 -55.38 2.42
C MET A 179 -90.92 -56.07 1.41
N VAL A 180 -91.46 -56.98 0.58
CA VAL A 180 -90.70 -57.62 -0.51
C VAL A 180 -90.28 -56.58 -1.56
N ASP A 181 -91.21 -55.72 -1.99
CA ASP A 181 -90.92 -54.60 -2.90
C ASP A 181 -89.85 -53.67 -2.30
N CYS A 182 -89.92 -53.38 -1.00
CA CYS A 182 -88.89 -52.61 -0.28
C CYS A 182 -87.52 -53.31 -0.27
N SER A 183 -87.44 -54.61 0.04
CA SER A 183 -86.19 -55.39 0.01
C SER A 183 -85.53 -55.33 -1.36
N ASN A 184 -86.31 -55.58 -2.42
CA ASN A 184 -85.84 -55.50 -3.81
C ASN A 184 -85.24 -54.12 -4.14
N THR A 185 -85.86 -53.02 -3.68
CA THR A 185 -85.29 -51.67 -3.87
C THR A 185 -84.04 -51.41 -3.02
N LEU A 186 -83.94 -52.00 -1.83
CA LEU A 186 -82.78 -51.85 -0.94
C LEU A 186 -81.57 -52.62 -1.50
N GLU A 187 -81.75 -53.85 -1.94
CA GLU A 187 -80.73 -54.66 -2.64
C GLU A 187 -80.25 -53.98 -3.93
N ALA A 188 -81.17 -53.33 -4.67
CA ALA A 188 -80.81 -52.54 -5.85
C ALA A 188 -79.98 -51.29 -5.51
N ARG A 189 -80.27 -50.61 -4.40
CA ARG A 189 -79.43 -49.50 -3.89
C ARG A 189 -78.07 -50.02 -3.41
N GLU A 190 -78.04 -51.15 -2.70
CA GLU A 190 -76.82 -51.76 -2.19
C GLU A 190 -75.89 -52.25 -3.32
N ARG A 191 -76.43 -52.77 -4.43
CA ARG A 191 -75.66 -53.04 -5.65
C ARG A 191 -75.01 -51.78 -6.23
N LYS A 192 -75.76 -50.68 -6.37
CA LYS A 192 -75.19 -49.39 -6.82
C LYS A 192 -74.10 -48.86 -5.88
N ILE A 193 -74.26 -49.02 -4.56
CA ILE A 193 -73.22 -48.66 -3.59
C ILE A 193 -71.96 -49.52 -3.77
N ARG A 194 -72.09 -50.84 -3.98
CA ARG A 194 -70.95 -51.71 -4.30
C ARG A 194 -70.27 -51.35 -5.63
N GLU A 195 -71.03 -50.94 -6.63
CA GLU A 195 -70.51 -50.47 -7.93
C GLU A 195 -69.76 -49.14 -7.78
N HIS A 196 -70.33 -48.15 -7.06
CA HIS A 196 -69.67 -46.88 -6.76
C HIS A 196 -68.39 -47.07 -5.92
N ASN A 197 -68.40 -47.97 -4.92
CA ASN A 197 -67.23 -48.26 -4.10
C ASN A 197 -66.09 -48.90 -4.93
N LYS A 198 -66.41 -49.74 -5.92
CA LYS A 198 -65.43 -50.26 -6.88
C LYS A 198 -64.84 -49.13 -7.74
N ALA A 199 -65.69 -48.25 -8.29
CA ALA A 199 -65.24 -47.12 -9.09
C ALA A 199 -64.36 -46.15 -8.28
N PHE A 200 -64.74 -45.84 -7.04
CA PHE A 200 -63.93 -45.04 -6.11
C PHE A 200 -62.59 -45.70 -5.78
N SER A 201 -62.55 -47.03 -5.60
CA SER A 201 -61.30 -47.76 -5.40
C SER A 201 -60.38 -47.74 -6.62
N LEU A 202 -60.91 -47.65 -7.84
CA LEU A 202 -60.10 -47.50 -9.06
C LEU A 202 -59.59 -46.06 -9.21
N LEU A 203 -60.45 -45.07 -8.95
CA LEU A 203 -60.07 -43.65 -8.93
C LEU A 203 -58.97 -43.38 -7.89
N LYS A 204 -59.08 -43.96 -6.69
CA LYS A 204 -58.06 -43.86 -5.64
C LYS A 204 -56.71 -44.40 -6.13
N LYS A 205 -56.66 -45.59 -6.72
CA LYS A 205 -55.43 -46.18 -7.27
C LYS A 205 -54.80 -45.32 -8.35
N SER A 206 -55.61 -44.82 -9.30
CA SER A 206 -55.10 -43.93 -10.34
C SER A 206 -54.55 -42.62 -9.75
N MET A 207 -55.17 -42.08 -8.70
CA MET A 207 -54.65 -40.90 -8.00
C MET A 207 -53.33 -41.20 -7.25
N GLU A 208 -53.18 -42.38 -6.65
CA GLU A 208 -51.92 -42.85 -6.04
C GLU A 208 -50.80 -43.01 -7.10
N GLU A 209 -51.15 -43.53 -8.29
CA GLU A 209 -50.24 -43.62 -9.45
C GLU A 209 -49.82 -42.22 -9.95
N TRP A 210 -50.76 -41.27 -10.07
CA TRP A 210 -50.47 -39.89 -10.44
C TRP A 210 -49.61 -39.16 -9.42
N CYS A 211 -49.81 -39.38 -8.11
CA CYS A 211 -48.90 -38.85 -7.07
C CYS A 211 -47.48 -39.37 -7.27
N CYS A 212 -47.29 -40.68 -7.47
CA CYS A 212 -45.96 -41.26 -7.74
C CYS A 212 -45.30 -40.66 -9.00
N ILE A 213 -46.08 -40.36 -10.05
CA ILE A 213 -45.58 -39.68 -11.27
C ILE A 213 -45.17 -38.23 -10.98
N LEU A 214 -45.94 -37.51 -10.15
CA LEU A 214 -45.61 -36.14 -9.74
C LEU A 214 -44.34 -36.10 -8.87
N GLU A 215 -44.20 -36.98 -7.88
CA GLU A 215 -42.98 -37.11 -7.05
C GLU A 215 -41.74 -37.48 -7.88
N LEU A 216 -41.90 -38.24 -8.97
CA LEU A 216 -40.82 -38.51 -9.93
C LEU A 216 -40.44 -37.25 -10.71
N LYS A 217 -41.42 -36.46 -11.16
CA LYS A 217 -41.18 -35.21 -11.90
C LYS A 217 -40.61 -34.10 -11.04
N GLU A 218 -41.01 -34.02 -9.77
CA GLU A 218 -40.41 -33.12 -8.78
C GLU A 218 -38.91 -33.39 -8.63
N ARG A 219 -38.52 -34.65 -8.39
CA ARG A 219 -37.10 -35.05 -8.30
C ARG A 219 -36.31 -34.88 -9.61
N GLU A 220 -36.95 -35.05 -10.77
CA GLU A 220 -36.33 -34.69 -12.05
C GLU A 220 -36.05 -33.18 -12.13
N LEU A 221 -36.98 -32.33 -11.67
CA LEU A 221 -36.84 -30.87 -11.67
C LEU A 221 -35.79 -30.40 -10.64
N GLU A 222 -35.76 -30.94 -9.43
CA GLU A 222 -34.70 -30.71 -8.44
C GLU A 222 -33.32 -31.06 -9.01
N GLY A 223 -33.21 -32.21 -9.70
CA GLY A 223 -32.01 -32.62 -10.41
C GLY A 223 -31.61 -31.71 -11.57
N CYS A 224 -32.56 -30.97 -12.16
CA CYS A 224 -32.29 -29.96 -13.19
C CYS A 224 -31.89 -28.62 -12.57
N VAL A 225 -32.55 -28.17 -11.50
CA VAL A 225 -32.17 -26.99 -10.70
C VAL A 225 -30.75 -27.13 -10.18
N SER A 226 -30.39 -28.30 -9.64
CA SER A 226 -29.03 -28.60 -9.16
C SER A 226 -27.97 -28.48 -10.27
N LYS A 227 -28.29 -28.91 -11.50
CA LYS A 227 -27.39 -28.76 -12.66
C LYS A 227 -27.28 -27.30 -13.11
N LEU A 228 -28.36 -26.53 -13.05
CA LEU A 228 -28.37 -25.10 -13.38
C LEU A 228 -27.54 -24.30 -12.38
N GLN A 229 -27.67 -24.55 -11.07
CA GLN A 229 -26.85 -23.90 -10.03
C GLN A 229 -25.35 -24.20 -10.16
N LEU A 230 -24.97 -25.37 -10.66
CA LEU A 230 -23.58 -25.68 -10.98
C LEU A 230 -23.09 -24.92 -12.23
N LYS A 231 -23.96 -24.73 -13.24
CA LYS A 231 -23.64 -23.96 -14.45
C LYS A 231 -23.62 -22.45 -14.20
N GLU A 232 -24.46 -21.95 -13.31
CA GLU A 232 -24.46 -20.58 -12.80
C GLU A 232 -23.09 -20.25 -12.19
N LYS A 233 -22.61 -21.06 -11.24
CA LYS A 233 -21.27 -20.92 -10.62
C LYS A 233 -20.12 -21.04 -11.63
N GLU A 234 -20.23 -21.91 -12.63
CA GLU A 234 -19.25 -22.01 -13.71
C GLU A 234 -19.20 -20.73 -14.57
N VAL A 235 -20.35 -20.10 -14.80
CA VAL A 235 -20.45 -18.81 -15.51
C VAL A 235 -19.93 -17.66 -14.65
N GLU A 236 -20.28 -17.60 -13.36
CA GLU A 236 -19.75 -16.59 -12.42
C GLU A 236 -18.21 -16.60 -12.39
N SER A 237 -17.59 -17.77 -12.26
CA SER A 237 -16.12 -17.91 -12.30
C SER A 237 -15.52 -17.36 -13.59
N LYS A 238 -16.12 -17.70 -14.75
CA LYS A 238 -15.66 -17.23 -16.06
C LYS A 238 -15.88 -15.73 -16.26
N VAL A 239 -16.94 -15.16 -15.69
CA VAL A 239 -17.17 -13.71 -15.71
C VAL A 239 -16.08 -12.97 -14.91
N GLU A 240 -15.65 -13.49 -13.76
CA GLU A 240 -14.56 -12.91 -13.00
C GLU A 240 -13.19 -13.08 -13.69
N GLU A 241 -12.91 -14.24 -14.30
CA GLU A 241 -11.72 -14.45 -15.14
C GLU A 241 -11.66 -13.47 -16.32
N LEU A 242 -12.80 -13.22 -16.97
CA LEU A 242 -12.93 -12.22 -18.04
C LEU A 242 -12.76 -10.80 -17.49
N ARG A 243 -13.29 -10.48 -16.31
CA ARG A 243 -13.12 -9.16 -15.67
C ARG A 243 -11.66 -8.88 -15.32
N LEU A 244 -10.95 -9.85 -14.75
CA LEU A 244 -9.51 -9.78 -14.47
C LEU A 244 -8.67 -9.68 -15.76
N THR A 245 -9.12 -10.30 -16.85
CA THR A 245 -8.46 -10.22 -18.16
C THR A 245 -8.70 -8.88 -18.83
N ALA A 246 -9.91 -8.34 -18.78
CA ALA A 246 -10.24 -7.00 -19.26
C ALA A 246 -9.45 -5.91 -18.49
N LYS A 247 -9.31 -6.05 -17.16
CA LYS A 247 -8.44 -5.15 -16.37
C LYS A 247 -6.99 -5.18 -16.87
N ARG A 248 -6.41 -6.38 -17.02
CA ARG A 248 -5.03 -6.53 -17.53
C ARG A 248 -4.84 -5.93 -18.92
N VAL A 249 -5.85 -6.04 -19.80
CA VAL A 249 -5.82 -5.39 -21.13
C VAL A 249 -5.84 -3.86 -21.01
N SER A 250 -6.62 -3.29 -20.07
CA SER A 250 -6.58 -1.85 -19.78
C SER A 250 -5.22 -1.42 -19.23
N ASP A 251 -4.70 -2.13 -18.22
CA ASP A 251 -3.41 -1.84 -17.59
C ASP A 251 -2.27 -1.87 -18.64
N CYS A 252 -2.31 -2.80 -19.61
CA CYS A 252 -1.39 -2.85 -20.75
C CYS A 252 -1.63 -1.75 -21.80
N LEU A 253 -2.86 -1.28 -22.01
CA LEU A 253 -3.17 -0.20 -22.94
C LEU A 253 -2.59 1.14 -22.44
N ASP A 254 -2.69 1.38 -21.13
CA ASP A 254 -2.16 2.59 -20.49
C ASP A 254 -0.61 2.62 -20.52
N ASP A 255 0.04 1.48 -20.25
CA ASP A 255 1.49 1.30 -20.44
C ASP A 255 1.93 1.50 -21.91
N ALA A 256 1.16 0.98 -22.87
CA ALA A 256 1.42 1.19 -24.30
C ALA A 256 1.33 2.69 -24.68
N GLN A 257 0.31 3.41 -24.21
CA GLN A 257 0.19 4.86 -24.43
C GLN A 257 1.29 5.67 -23.76
N LEU A 258 1.81 5.24 -22.61
CA LEU A 258 2.96 5.89 -21.96
C LEU A 258 4.25 5.68 -22.77
N LYS A 259 4.44 4.48 -23.33
CA LYS A 259 5.57 4.16 -24.22
C LYS A 259 5.48 4.89 -25.55
N GLU A 260 4.29 5.02 -26.14
CA GLU A 260 4.02 5.84 -27.32
C GLU A 260 4.45 7.29 -27.08
N LYS A 261 3.95 7.93 -26.00
CA LYS A 261 4.34 9.31 -25.60
C LYS A 261 5.85 9.47 -25.35
N HIS A 262 6.52 8.41 -24.87
CA HIS A 262 7.97 8.43 -24.69
C HIS A 262 8.72 8.33 -26.04
N VAL A 263 8.28 7.49 -26.97
CA VAL A 263 8.82 7.41 -28.34
C VAL A 263 8.63 8.76 -29.06
N ASP A 264 7.46 9.36 -28.94
CA ASP A 264 7.13 10.71 -29.40
C ASP A 264 8.12 11.79 -28.90
N SER A 265 8.59 11.65 -27.66
CA SER A 265 9.56 12.56 -27.02
C SER A 265 10.99 12.28 -27.46
N LEU A 266 11.34 11.01 -27.67
CA LEU A 266 12.63 10.61 -28.23
C LEU A 266 12.77 11.07 -29.69
N GLU A 267 11.74 10.91 -30.52
CA GLU A 267 11.77 11.34 -31.93
C GLU A 267 11.98 12.86 -32.04
N LYS A 268 11.26 13.65 -31.23
CA LYS A 268 11.45 15.11 -31.16
C LYS A 268 12.88 15.47 -30.73
N SER A 269 13.46 14.74 -29.78
CA SER A 269 14.85 14.94 -29.31
C SER A 269 15.89 14.56 -30.37
N ILE A 270 15.69 13.45 -31.08
CA ILE A 270 16.54 13.00 -32.19
C ILE A 270 16.48 14.00 -33.35
N GLN A 271 15.29 14.52 -33.69
CA GLN A 271 15.12 15.52 -34.74
C GLN A 271 15.78 16.86 -34.37
N GLN A 272 15.77 17.28 -33.11
CA GLN A 272 16.55 18.42 -32.63
C GLN A 272 18.06 18.17 -32.73
N GLY A 273 18.54 17.00 -32.30
CA GLY A 273 19.95 16.60 -32.43
C GLY A 273 20.43 16.58 -33.89
N LYS A 274 19.58 16.12 -34.82
CA LYS A 274 19.83 16.18 -36.26
C LYS A 274 19.96 17.63 -36.76
N GLN A 275 19.06 18.52 -36.36
CA GLN A 275 19.14 19.95 -36.72
C GLN A 275 20.42 20.61 -36.17
N GLN A 276 20.86 20.23 -34.98
CA GLN A 276 22.14 20.69 -34.41
C GLN A 276 23.34 20.16 -35.21
N LEU A 277 23.35 18.88 -35.61
CA LEU A 277 24.40 18.30 -36.46
C LEU A 277 24.44 18.97 -37.84
N ASP A 278 23.29 19.17 -38.50
CA ASP A 278 23.19 19.88 -39.78
C ASP A 278 23.73 21.33 -39.69
N ALA A 279 23.59 21.99 -38.53
CA ALA A 279 24.15 23.32 -38.27
C ALA A 279 25.67 23.27 -37.97
N GLN A 280 26.12 22.31 -37.17
CA GLN A 280 27.55 22.10 -36.90
C GLN A 280 28.32 21.77 -38.17
N GLN A 281 27.79 20.90 -39.04
CA GLN A 281 28.44 20.53 -40.30
C GLN A 281 28.60 21.72 -41.25
N LYS A 282 27.61 22.63 -41.32
CA LYS A 282 27.74 23.90 -42.06
C LYS A 282 28.84 24.80 -41.47
N SER A 283 28.90 24.91 -40.14
CA SER A 283 29.94 25.67 -39.44
C SER A 283 31.35 25.08 -39.62
N VAL A 284 31.48 23.76 -39.78
CA VAL A 284 32.74 23.10 -40.12
C VAL A 284 33.12 23.40 -41.57
N GLN A 285 32.21 23.24 -42.53
CA GLN A 285 32.45 23.55 -43.95
C GLN A 285 32.84 25.01 -44.21
N GLU A 286 32.40 25.95 -43.36
CA GLU A 286 32.82 27.35 -43.44
C GLU A 286 34.20 27.58 -42.80
N ARG A 287 34.52 26.87 -41.71
CA ARG A 287 35.88 26.86 -41.13
C ARG A 287 36.91 26.22 -42.05
N GLU A 288 36.57 25.16 -42.77
CA GLU A 288 37.43 24.53 -43.80
C GLU A 288 37.80 25.55 -44.89
N LYS A 289 36.81 26.25 -45.48
CA LYS A 289 37.04 27.31 -46.49
C LYS A 289 37.92 28.45 -45.96
N ASN A 290 37.71 28.85 -44.71
CA ASN A 290 38.52 29.89 -44.06
C ASN A 290 39.96 29.41 -43.80
N PHE A 291 40.15 28.14 -43.46
CA PHE A 291 41.48 27.55 -43.31
C PHE A 291 42.22 27.46 -44.65
N ASP A 292 41.55 27.02 -45.73
CA ASP A 292 42.10 27.01 -47.10
C ASP A 292 42.57 28.42 -47.55
N ALA A 293 41.82 29.46 -47.18
CA ALA A 293 42.18 30.85 -47.48
C ALA A 293 43.39 31.32 -46.64
N LEU A 294 43.42 30.99 -45.35
CA LEU A 294 44.55 31.27 -44.46
C LEU A 294 45.82 30.54 -44.91
N GLN A 295 45.73 29.29 -45.37
CA GLN A 295 46.87 28.54 -45.89
C GLN A 295 47.45 29.23 -47.13
N LYS A 296 46.63 29.59 -48.12
CA LYS A 296 47.07 30.31 -49.33
C LYS A 296 47.79 31.62 -48.98
N SER A 297 47.23 32.40 -48.04
CA SER A 297 47.87 33.62 -47.55
C SER A 297 49.18 33.35 -46.77
N ALA A 298 49.28 32.23 -46.05
CA ALA A 298 50.52 31.82 -45.41
C ALA A 298 51.61 31.42 -46.43
N GLU A 299 51.25 30.70 -47.49
CA GLU A 299 52.15 30.36 -48.60
C GLU A 299 52.63 31.59 -49.37
N GLU A 300 51.78 32.62 -49.54
CA GLU A 300 52.16 33.91 -50.13
C GLU A 300 53.16 34.69 -49.24
N ARG A 301 52.89 34.76 -47.93
CA ARG A 301 53.81 35.39 -46.97
C ARG A 301 55.15 34.65 -46.90
N ALA A 302 55.18 33.32 -47.02
CA ALA A 302 56.42 32.56 -47.06
C ALA A 302 57.27 32.90 -48.30
N LYS A 303 56.65 33.06 -49.48
CA LYS A 303 57.33 33.49 -50.72
C LYS A 303 57.90 34.92 -50.59
N LEU A 304 57.18 35.82 -49.93
CA LEU A 304 57.67 37.18 -49.64
C LEU A 304 58.84 37.18 -48.64
N LEU A 305 58.80 36.30 -47.63
CA LEU A 305 59.88 36.16 -46.65
C LEU A 305 61.18 35.68 -47.30
N ASP A 306 61.12 34.70 -48.21
CA ASP A 306 62.28 34.22 -48.95
C ASP A 306 62.94 35.31 -49.80
N LEU A 307 62.13 36.12 -50.50
CA LEU A 307 62.62 37.30 -51.25
C LEU A 307 63.30 38.34 -50.36
N LEU A 308 62.84 38.51 -49.11
CA LEU A 308 63.50 39.38 -48.12
C LEU A 308 64.82 38.77 -47.62
N CYS A 309 64.88 37.46 -47.36
CA CYS A 309 66.13 36.76 -47.02
C CYS A 309 67.18 36.89 -48.13
N GLN A 310 66.79 36.67 -49.39
CA GLN A 310 67.64 36.91 -50.56
C GLN A 310 68.05 38.40 -50.73
N GLY A 311 67.27 39.33 -50.16
CA GLY A 311 67.57 40.76 -50.08
C GLY A 311 68.66 41.07 -49.06
N LEU A 312 68.49 40.57 -47.83
CA LEU A 312 69.46 40.73 -46.74
C LEU A 312 70.81 40.08 -47.11
N GLN A 313 70.79 38.87 -47.68
CA GLN A 313 72.00 38.20 -48.20
C GLN A 313 72.71 38.96 -49.33
N ARG A 314 72.05 39.91 -50.01
CA ARG A 314 72.72 40.82 -50.97
C ARG A 314 73.38 41.99 -50.24
N GLN A 315 72.67 42.62 -49.32
CA GLN A 315 73.20 43.72 -48.51
C GLN A 315 74.39 43.29 -47.64
N GLU A 316 74.34 42.09 -47.08
CA GLU A 316 75.45 41.47 -46.34
C GLU A 316 76.73 41.39 -47.20
N ARG A 317 76.62 40.88 -48.44
CA ARG A 317 77.75 40.82 -49.38
C ARG A 317 78.22 42.20 -49.87
N GLU A 318 77.31 43.17 -50.01
CA GLU A 318 77.68 44.56 -50.33
C GLU A 318 78.44 45.24 -49.17
N LEU A 319 78.10 44.91 -47.91
CA LEU A 319 78.81 45.39 -46.72
C LEU A 319 80.18 44.70 -46.56
N GLU A 320 80.25 43.39 -46.79
CA GLU A 320 81.50 42.61 -46.84
C GLU A 320 82.49 43.23 -47.84
N GLN A 321 82.04 43.53 -49.06
CA GLN A 321 82.86 44.20 -50.08
C GLN A 321 83.35 45.59 -49.63
N ARG A 322 82.49 46.38 -48.96
CA ARG A 322 82.88 47.70 -48.41
C ARG A 322 83.88 47.59 -47.27
N ALA A 323 83.80 46.57 -46.42
CA ALA A 323 84.77 46.32 -45.35
C ALA A 323 86.16 46.01 -45.93
N ASN A 324 86.23 45.11 -46.91
CA ASN A 324 87.47 44.79 -47.64
C ASN A 324 88.05 46.02 -48.35
N GLU A 325 87.20 46.88 -48.93
CA GLU A 325 87.63 48.16 -49.52
C GLU A 325 88.21 49.16 -48.50
N LEU A 326 87.70 49.16 -47.26
CA LEU A 326 88.19 50.02 -46.18
C LEU A 326 89.54 49.52 -45.64
N GLU A 327 89.68 48.21 -45.41
CA GLU A 327 90.94 47.58 -45.00
C GLU A 327 92.08 47.85 -46.02
N PHE A 328 91.77 47.84 -47.31
CA PHE A 328 92.73 48.20 -48.36
C PHE A 328 93.13 49.70 -48.32
N LYS A 329 92.19 50.59 -47.99
CA LYS A 329 92.46 52.04 -47.85
C LYS A 329 93.27 52.33 -46.57
N GLU A 330 92.99 51.62 -45.48
CA GLU A 330 93.72 51.70 -44.22
C GLU A 330 95.20 51.34 -44.41
N ARG A 331 95.50 50.21 -45.08
CA ARG A 331 96.87 49.84 -45.47
C ARG A 331 97.59 50.90 -46.32
N GLN A 332 96.88 51.62 -47.19
CA GLN A 332 97.49 52.74 -47.94
C GLN A 332 97.82 53.93 -47.05
N VAL A 333 97.01 54.23 -46.02
CA VAL A 333 97.28 55.28 -45.03
C VAL A 333 98.48 54.90 -44.16
N GLU A 334 98.57 53.65 -43.73
CA GLU A 334 99.70 53.11 -42.95
C GLU A 334 101.02 53.22 -43.73
N LEU A 335 101.05 52.77 -44.99
CA LEU A 335 102.22 52.94 -45.87
C LEU A 335 102.59 54.42 -46.10
N LYS A 336 101.61 55.34 -46.12
CA LYS A 336 101.87 56.78 -46.22
C LYS A 336 102.41 57.39 -44.92
N PHE A 337 102.03 56.85 -43.77
CA PHE A 337 102.58 57.23 -42.46
C PHE A 337 104.05 56.81 -42.35
N ASP A 338 104.40 55.60 -42.77
CA ASP A 338 105.82 55.17 -42.84
C ASP A 338 106.65 56.00 -43.83
N GLU A 339 106.09 56.36 -45.00
CA GLU A 339 106.75 57.25 -45.95
C GLU A 339 107.03 58.65 -45.35
N LEU A 340 106.19 59.12 -44.43
CA LEU A 340 106.39 60.36 -43.67
C LEU A 340 107.45 60.19 -42.57
N ASN A 341 107.40 59.10 -41.78
CA ASN A 341 108.40 58.80 -40.76
C ASN A 341 109.83 58.69 -41.33
N LEU A 342 109.97 58.16 -42.56
CA LEU A 342 111.26 58.11 -43.28
C LEU A 342 111.73 59.48 -43.82
N LYS A 343 110.81 60.43 -44.03
CA LYS A 343 111.15 61.82 -44.40
C LYS A 343 111.54 62.63 -43.17
N ASP A 344 110.84 62.45 -42.05
CA ASP A 344 111.12 63.13 -40.79
C ASP A 344 112.52 62.78 -40.26
N LYS A 345 112.88 61.49 -40.23
CA LYS A 345 114.25 61.03 -39.92
C LYS A 345 115.32 61.73 -40.77
N ARG A 346 115.07 61.89 -42.08
CA ARG A 346 115.96 62.55 -43.02
C ARG A 346 116.05 64.08 -42.83
N VAL A 347 114.98 64.71 -42.33
CA VAL A 347 115.01 66.12 -41.91
C VAL A 347 115.86 66.27 -40.65
N ASN A 348 115.73 65.36 -39.69
CA ASN A 348 116.51 65.36 -38.45
C ASN A 348 118.02 65.09 -38.70
N GLU A 349 118.36 64.19 -39.64
CA GLU A 349 119.73 64.00 -40.14
C GLU A 349 120.30 65.30 -40.71
N ARG A 350 119.53 66.02 -41.53
CA ARG A 350 119.94 67.31 -42.11
C ARG A 350 120.08 68.42 -41.07
N LEU A 351 119.25 68.42 -40.02
CA LEU A 351 119.37 69.37 -38.91
C LEU A 351 120.72 69.21 -38.18
N ASN A 352 121.15 67.97 -37.94
CA ASN A 352 122.46 67.65 -37.35
C ASN A 352 123.62 68.07 -38.27
N GLU A 353 123.50 67.88 -39.59
CA GLU A 353 124.47 68.39 -40.57
C GLU A 353 124.61 69.92 -40.54
N VAL A 354 123.49 70.65 -40.38
CA VAL A 354 123.50 72.11 -40.30
C VAL A 354 124.19 72.58 -39.02
N GLN A 355 123.88 71.97 -37.87
CA GLN A 355 124.55 72.29 -36.59
C GLN A 355 126.07 72.02 -36.61
N LEU A 356 126.54 71.04 -37.39
CA LEU A 356 127.99 70.83 -37.59
C LEU A 356 128.64 71.94 -38.43
N LYS A 357 127.93 72.43 -39.45
CA LYS A 357 128.41 73.53 -40.32
C LYS A 357 128.39 74.87 -39.59
N GLU A 358 127.40 75.09 -38.73
CA GLU A 358 127.27 76.25 -37.86
C GLU A 358 128.48 76.37 -36.90
N LYS A 359 128.82 75.28 -36.20
CA LYS A 359 130.05 75.20 -35.37
C LYS A 359 131.36 75.42 -36.14
N HIS A 360 131.39 75.10 -37.44
CA HIS A 360 132.54 75.40 -38.29
C HIS A 360 132.62 76.90 -38.65
N ILE A 361 131.49 77.59 -38.75
CA ILE A 361 131.44 79.05 -38.99
C ILE A 361 131.91 79.80 -37.72
N ASP A 362 131.43 79.42 -36.53
CA ASP A 362 131.89 79.99 -35.25
C ASP A 362 133.43 79.95 -35.09
N SER A 363 134.03 78.83 -35.53
CA SER A 363 135.48 78.63 -35.51
C SER A 363 136.23 79.57 -36.46
N LEU A 364 135.67 79.82 -37.66
CA LEU A 364 136.23 80.74 -38.64
C LEU A 364 136.10 82.21 -38.20
N GLU A 365 134.98 82.61 -37.61
CA GLU A 365 134.82 83.97 -37.06
C GLU A 365 135.86 84.27 -35.97
N LYS A 366 136.17 83.27 -35.12
CA LYS A 366 137.20 83.40 -34.08
C LYS A 366 138.59 83.63 -34.68
N SER A 367 138.98 82.87 -35.71
CA SER A 367 140.26 83.04 -36.42
C SER A 367 140.37 84.43 -37.07
N ILE A 368 139.31 84.89 -37.74
CA ILE A 368 139.28 86.20 -38.42
C ILE A 368 139.41 87.37 -37.42
N LYS A 369 138.95 87.18 -36.18
CA LYS A 369 139.12 88.18 -35.11
C LYS A 369 140.57 88.27 -34.62
N GLU A 370 141.24 87.14 -34.50
CA GLU A 370 142.65 87.06 -34.06
C GLU A 370 143.58 87.71 -35.11
N ASP A 371 143.35 87.47 -36.41
CA ASP A 371 144.08 88.13 -37.51
C ASP A 371 143.93 89.67 -37.48
N LYS A 372 142.76 90.18 -37.08
CA LYS A 372 142.48 91.62 -37.05
C LYS A 372 143.29 92.36 -35.98
N GLU A 373 143.48 91.73 -34.82
CA GLU A 373 144.27 92.30 -33.70
C GLU A 373 145.79 92.27 -34.01
N HIS A 374 146.24 91.33 -34.84
CA HIS A 374 147.59 91.33 -35.42
C HIS A 374 147.83 92.51 -36.37
N LEU A 375 146.83 92.90 -37.18
CA LEU A 375 146.98 93.97 -38.17
C LEU A 375 147.18 95.36 -37.54
N ASP A 376 146.34 95.73 -36.56
CA ASP A 376 146.46 97.00 -35.81
C ASP A 376 147.81 97.12 -35.08
N SER A 377 148.37 95.99 -34.63
CA SER A 377 149.66 95.91 -33.96
C SER A 377 150.83 96.26 -34.90
N LEU A 378 150.79 95.79 -36.16
CA LEU A 378 151.79 96.15 -37.17
C LEU A 378 151.68 97.63 -37.60
N GLN A 379 150.46 98.16 -37.67
CA GLN A 379 150.21 99.52 -38.12
C GLN A 379 150.76 100.59 -37.16
N LYS A 380 150.78 100.32 -35.84
CA LYS A 380 151.53 101.14 -34.86
C LYS A 380 153.04 101.12 -35.08
N LEU A 381 153.60 99.95 -35.39
CA LEU A 381 155.05 99.74 -35.52
C LEU A 381 155.63 100.48 -36.75
N ALA A 382 154.85 100.58 -37.83
CA ALA A 382 155.17 101.39 -39.01
C ALA A 382 155.22 102.91 -38.70
N ALA A 383 154.27 103.42 -37.91
CA ALA A 383 154.21 104.84 -37.57
C ALA A 383 155.43 105.34 -36.78
N GLU A 384 155.97 104.52 -35.88
CA GLU A 384 157.15 104.89 -35.10
C GLU A 384 158.45 104.88 -35.93
N ARG A 385 158.54 103.99 -36.93
CA ARG A 385 159.67 103.94 -37.87
C ARG A 385 159.76 105.16 -38.78
N ASN A 386 158.64 105.75 -39.21
CA ASN A 386 158.67 106.98 -40.02
C ASN A 386 159.26 108.18 -39.26
N LYS A 387 158.97 108.34 -37.96
CA LYS A 387 159.58 109.42 -37.15
C LYS A 387 161.11 109.30 -37.07
N GLN A 388 161.64 108.07 -37.04
CA GLN A 388 163.08 107.83 -36.99
C GLN A 388 163.78 108.16 -38.33
N LEU A 389 163.08 107.99 -39.47
CA LEU A 389 163.60 108.35 -40.79
C LEU A 389 163.77 109.87 -40.96
N ASP A 390 162.77 110.68 -40.58
CA ASP A 390 162.85 112.15 -40.67
C ASP A 390 164.01 112.74 -39.85
N SER A 391 164.35 112.14 -38.69
CA SER A 391 165.51 112.55 -37.90
C SER A 391 166.86 112.21 -38.57
N LEU A 392 166.95 111.08 -39.26
CA LEU A 392 168.18 110.68 -39.97
C LEU A 392 168.38 111.54 -41.22
N GLN A 393 167.33 111.79 -42.00
CA GLN A 393 167.42 112.51 -43.28
C GLN A 393 167.94 113.95 -43.13
N LYS A 394 167.63 114.63 -42.01
CA LYS A 394 168.20 115.95 -41.68
C LYS A 394 169.69 115.90 -41.34
N SER A 395 170.15 114.86 -40.63
CA SER A 395 171.58 114.69 -40.32
C SER A 395 172.44 114.45 -41.57
N VAL A 396 171.90 113.74 -42.56
CA VAL A 396 172.61 113.46 -43.83
C VAL A 396 172.79 114.74 -44.65
N GLN A 397 171.76 115.59 -44.78
CA GLN A 397 171.87 116.87 -45.49
C GLN A 397 172.85 117.87 -44.87
N GLU A 398 173.17 117.74 -43.58
CA GLU A 398 174.24 118.51 -42.95
C GLU A 398 175.63 117.96 -43.30
N SER A 399 175.76 116.64 -43.47
CA SER A 399 177.03 115.99 -43.84
C SER A 399 177.44 116.22 -45.30
N GLU A 400 176.48 116.22 -46.24
CA GLU A 400 176.76 116.45 -47.68
C GLU A 400 177.38 117.84 -47.94
N LYS A 401 176.85 118.89 -47.29
CA LYS A 401 177.37 120.27 -47.44
C LYS A 401 178.82 120.38 -47.00
N ASN A 402 179.21 119.66 -45.95
CA ASN A 402 180.58 119.67 -45.41
C ASN A 402 181.57 118.91 -46.30
N LEU A 403 181.13 117.85 -46.98
CA LEU A 403 181.94 117.11 -47.96
C LEU A 403 182.25 117.95 -49.21
N VAL A 404 181.27 118.69 -49.74
CA VAL A 404 181.47 119.59 -50.90
C VAL A 404 182.46 120.73 -50.59
N ALA A 405 182.52 121.20 -49.34
CA ALA A 405 183.52 122.19 -48.91
C ALA A 405 184.94 121.62 -48.90
N LEU A 406 185.13 120.40 -48.38
CA LEU A 406 186.43 119.72 -48.38
C LEU A 406 186.95 119.44 -49.79
N GLN A 407 186.06 119.01 -50.71
CA GLN A 407 186.39 118.70 -52.10
C GLN A 407 186.96 119.91 -52.88
N LYS A 408 186.51 121.15 -52.56
CA LYS A 408 187.13 122.36 -53.11
C LYS A 408 188.52 122.64 -52.53
N SER A 409 188.70 122.50 -51.21
CA SER A 409 190.01 122.73 -50.58
C SER A 409 191.10 121.75 -51.05
N ALA A 410 190.72 120.56 -51.52
CA ALA A 410 191.65 119.57 -52.08
C ALA A 410 192.24 120.04 -53.42
N GLN A 411 191.39 120.48 -54.36
CA GLN A 411 191.82 121.02 -55.67
C GLN A 411 192.72 122.26 -55.56
N GLU A 412 192.69 122.96 -54.42
CA GLU A 412 193.47 124.16 -54.16
C GLU A 412 194.82 123.87 -53.48
N ARG A 413 195.03 122.68 -52.88
CA ARG A 413 196.35 122.30 -52.31
C ARG A 413 197.30 121.67 -53.33
N GLU A 414 196.81 120.89 -54.29
CA GLU A 414 197.67 120.21 -55.25
C GLU A 414 198.36 121.22 -56.19
N LYS A 415 197.61 122.22 -56.68
CA LYS A 415 198.17 123.37 -57.41
C LYS A 415 199.17 124.24 -56.61
N ASN A 416 199.22 124.09 -55.29
CA ASN A 416 200.19 124.78 -54.44
C ASN A 416 201.45 123.94 -54.18
N LEU A 417 201.47 122.63 -54.46
CA LEU A 417 202.68 121.81 -54.34
C LEU A 417 203.63 121.97 -55.54
N ASP A 418 203.10 122.25 -56.73
CA ASP A 418 203.92 122.70 -57.88
C ASP A 418 204.65 124.03 -57.58
N SER A 419 204.11 124.89 -56.70
CA SER A 419 204.80 126.12 -56.29
C SER A 419 206.05 125.85 -55.45
N LEU A 420 206.09 124.72 -54.74
CA LEU A 420 207.24 124.29 -53.93
C LEU A 420 208.43 123.82 -54.78
N SER A 421 208.23 123.60 -56.08
CA SER A 421 209.25 123.19 -57.06
C SER A 421 210.42 124.19 -57.17
N LEU A 422 210.18 125.48 -56.89
CA LEU A 422 211.17 126.55 -57.12
C LEU A 422 211.91 127.03 -55.86
N GLU A 423 211.43 126.72 -54.65
CA GLU A 423 212.07 127.21 -53.41
C GLU A 423 213.02 126.17 -52.79
N LEU A 424 212.73 124.87 -52.91
CA LEU A 424 213.68 123.82 -52.51
C LEU A 424 214.88 123.69 -53.48
N GLN A 425 214.71 124.04 -54.76
CA GLN A 425 215.84 124.28 -55.69
C GLN A 425 216.75 125.46 -55.28
N ARG A 426 216.34 126.27 -54.29
CA ARG A 426 217.19 127.30 -53.68
C ARG A 426 217.89 126.81 -52.40
N LYS A 427 217.28 125.86 -51.69
CA LYS A 427 217.90 125.15 -50.54
C LYS A 427 218.85 124.01 -50.93
N GLU A 428 218.88 123.64 -52.20
CA GLU A 428 219.88 122.81 -52.89
C GLU A 428 221.35 123.14 -52.54
N ARG A 429 221.66 124.35 -52.04
CA ARG A 429 223.03 124.89 -51.96
C ARG A 429 223.45 125.51 -50.62
N GLU A 430 222.72 125.30 -49.52
CA GLU A 430 223.07 125.88 -48.20
C GLU A 430 223.36 124.87 -47.07
N VAL A 431 222.87 123.63 -47.13
CA VAL A 431 223.06 122.64 -46.05
C VAL A 431 224.32 121.76 -46.25
N ASP A 432 224.97 121.84 -47.41
CA ASP A 432 226.33 121.30 -47.64
C ASP A 432 227.39 121.87 -46.65
N GLN A 433 227.06 122.96 -45.95
CA GLN A 433 227.91 123.57 -44.92
C GLN A 433 227.54 123.16 -43.47
N GLN A 434 226.58 122.24 -43.27
CA GLN A 434 226.26 121.57 -42.01
C GLN A 434 225.95 120.08 -42.29
N ALA A 435 226.94 119.22 -42.59
CA ALA A 435 228.31 119.18 -42.08
C ALA A 435 228.41 118.94 -40.56
N LYS A 436 228.03 117.70 -40.18
CA LYS A 436 228.39 116.96 -38.95
C LYS A 436 227.59 117.29 -37.69
N GLU A 437 227.87 116.49 -36.66
CA GLU A 437 227.15 116.27 -35.40
C GLU A 437 225.69 115.77 -35.60
N LEU A 438 225.40 114.48 -35.41
CA LEU A 438 225.20 113.76 -34.12
C LEU A 438 223.82 114.13 -33.46
N GLU A 439 223.01 113.26 -32.82
CA GLU A 439 223.12 111.80 -32.53
C GLU A 439 221.87 111.27 -31.71
N LEU A 440 221.64 109.93 -31.67
CA LEU A 440 220.79 109.09 -30.74
C LEU A 440 219.22 109.20 -30.62
N GLN A 441 218.52 108.07 -30.92
CA GLN A 441 217.52 107.29 -30.08
C GLN A 441 216.05 107.78 -29.76
N LEU A 442 215.00 107.00 -29.36
CA LEU A 442 214.56 105.55 -29.41
C LEU A 442 213.05 105.30 -28.93
N LYS A 443 212.37 104.19 -29.41
CA LYS A 443 211.45 103.18 -28.72
C LYS A 443 209.92 103.35 -28.26
N GLN A 444 208.95 102.55 -28.83
CA GLN A 444 208.29 101.25 -28.33
C GLN A 444 206.82 101.07 -27.64
N ILE A 445 205.90 100.13 -28.11
CA ILE A 445 204.92 99.09 -27.45
C ILE A 445 203.26 99.02 -27.38
N ASN A 446 202.54 97.84 -27.74
CA ASN A 446 201.24 97.01 -27.34
C ASN A 446 199.60 97.03 -27.70
N SER A 447 198.65 96.08 -27.21
CA SER A 447 197.33 95.37 -27.82
C SER A 447 196.07 94.52 -27.03
N GLN A 448 194.81 94.00 -27.57
CA GLN A 448 193.70 92.78 -27.33
C GLN A 448 192.12 92.61 -26.66
N VAL A 449 191.04 91.68 -27.02
CA VAL A 449 189.57 91.24 -26.35
C VAL A 449 188.40 90.12 -26.94
N LYS A 450 187.23 89.49 -26.29
CA LYS A 450 185.94 88.56 -26.78
C LYS A 450 184.67 87.87 -25.84
N MET A 451 183.35 87.36 -26.22
CA MET A 451 182.16 86.47 -25.47
C MET A 451 180.74 85.74 -26.13
N GLU A 452 179.65 85.05 -25.43
CA GLU A 452 178.33 84.13 -25.80
C GLU A 452 176.89 84.01 -24.89
N GLN A 453 175.65 83.22 -24.78
CA GLN A 453 174.77 81.85 -24.97
C GLN A 453 173.04 81.70 -24.85
N LEU A 454 172.19 80.52 -24.64
CA LEU A 454 170.59 80.13 -24.83
C LEU A 454 169.74 78.90 -23.96
N GLU A 455 168.41 78.27 -23.86
CA GLU A 455 166.77 78.28 -24.01
C GLU A 455 165.64 77.11 -23.34
N PRO A 456 164.33 76.54 -23.73
CA PRO A 456 162.97 76.08 -22.91
C PRO A 456 161.78 74.86 -23.20
N THR A 457 160.60 74.47 -22.42
CA THR A 457 159.24 73.53 -22.67
C THR A 457 158.09 73.13 -21.48
N ALA A 458 156.86 72.34 -21.28
CA ALA A 458 155.49 71.58 -21.76
C ALA A 458 154.43 70.86 -20.61
N ALA A 459 153.18 70.11 -20.46
CA ALA A 459 151.70 69.57 -20.93
C ALA A 459 150.77 68.57 -19.88
N VAL A 460 149.47 67.89 -19.69
CA VAL A 460 147.87 67.56 -19.99
C VAL A 460 146.98 66.60 -18.88
N GLU A 461 145.70 65.91 -18.68
CA GLU A 461 144.17 65.50 -19.10
C GLU A 461 143.06 64.61 -18.11
N ASN A 462 141.68 64.22 -18.38
CA ASN A 462 140.60 63.05 -17.95
C ASN A 462 139.03 62.98 -17.20
N ALA A 463 138.11 61.85 -17.07
CA ALA A 463 136.54 61.65 -16.58
C ALA A 463 135.80 60.18 -16.11
N SER A 464 134.49 59.59 -15.77
CA SER A 464 132.88 59.69 -15.46
C SER A 464 131.90 58.39 -14.89
N VAL A 465 130.47 58.29 -14.63
CA VAL A 465 129.40 57.04 -14.36
C VAL A 465 127.81 57.00 -13.68
N PRO A 466 126.99 55.87 -13.24
CA PRO A 466 125.39 55.53 -13.04
C PRO A 466 124.66 54.66 -11.76
N SER A 467 123.40 54.00 -11.38
CA SER A 467 121.82 53.58 -11.56
C SER A 467 120.99 52.79 -10.29
N SER A 468 119.74 52.14 -9.93
CA SER A 468 118.15 51.73 -10.11
C SER A 468 117.38 50.74 -8.94
N ALA A 469 116.11 50.13 -8.55
CA ALA A 469 114.50 49.83 -8.65
C ALA A 469 113.72 48.96 -7.39
N SER A 470 112.46 48.32 -6.99
CA SER A 470 110.88 47.93 -7.16
C SER A 470 110.06 47.12 -5.88
N ASP A 471 108.80 46.48 -5.47
CA ASP A 471 107.23 46.02 -5.65
C ASP A 471 106.35 45.38 -4.30
N ASP A 472 105.10 44.73 -3.91
CA ASP A 472 103.58 44.16 -4.15
C ASP A 472 102.54 43.53 -2.91
N SER A 473 101.15 43.07 -2.92
CA SER A 473 100.18 42.18 -1.90
C SER A 473 98.47 41.95 -1.83
N SER A 474 97.68 41.00 -1.05
CA SER A 474 96.06 40.72 -0.88
C SER A 474 95.20 39.73 0.24
N ILE A 475 93.75 39.48 0.39
CA ILE A 475 92.83 38.65 1.48
C ILE A 475 91.17 38.18 1.41
N ASN A 476 90.33 37.43 2.35
CA ASN A 476 88.78 36.85 2.33
C ASN A 476 87.78 36.29 3.64
N MET A 477 86.43 35.73 3.64
CA MET A 477 85.36 35.24 4.78
C MET A 477 84.27 33.97 4.71
N ASP A 478 83.36 33.61 5.73
CA ASP A 478 82.53 32.30 6.01
C ASP A 478 80.94 32.29 6.33
N GLY A 479 80.27 31.14 6.69
CA GLY A 479 78.79 30.92 6.67
C GLY A 479 77.99 30.25 7.83
N ARG A 480 78.44 30.20 9.10
CA ARG A 480 77.65 29.58 10.23
C ARG A 480 76.32 30.27 10.61
N SER A 481 76.15 31.54 10.27
CA SER A 481 75.05 32.39 10.78
C SER A 481 73.64 31.94 10.40
N LEU A 482 73.48 31.16 9.33
CA LEU A 482 72.18 30.73 8.83
C LEU A 482 71.47 29.74 9.78
N GLN A 483 72.25 28.94 10.51
CA GLN A 483 71.70 27.86 11.35
C GLN A 483 71.08 28.37 12.66
N LEU A 484 71.44 29.58 13.11
CA LEU A 484 70.85 30.20 14.30
C LEU A 484 69.40 30.64 14.07
N VAL A 485 69.12 31.16 12.87
CA VAL A 485 67.80 31.72 12.49
C VAL A 485 66.72 30.63 12.39
N MET A 486 67.09 29.39 12.06
CA MET A 486 66.13 28.30 11.88
C MET A 486 65.54 27.77 13.20
N ASN A 487 66.22 27.93 14.34
CA ASN A 487 65.76 27.38 15.62
C ASN A 487 64.65 28.22 16.29
N GLU A 488 64.67 29.56 16.17
CA GLU A 488 63.63 30.45 16.74
C GLU A 488 62.24 30.27 16.10
N GLN A 489 62.15 29.51 15.00
CA GLN A 489 60.89 29.15 14.35
C GLN A 489 60.28 27.83 14.89
N VAL A 490 61.09 26.96 15.50
CA VAL A 490 60.66 25.62 15.95
C VAL A 490 60.06 25.67 17.35
N GLU A 491 60.72 26.35 18.30
CA GLU A 491 60.27 26.40 19.71
C GLU A 491 58.86 26.99 19.88
N ARG A 492 58.44 27.89 18.97
CA ARG A 492 57.07 28.44 18.95
C ARG A 492 56.01 27.37 18.63
N ILE A 493 56.32 26.40 17.78
CA ILE A 493 55.36 25.37 17.34
C ILE A 493 55.07 24.39 18.48
N ASP A 494 56.10 23.96 19.22
CA ASP A 494 55.94 23.06 20.37
C ASP A 494 55.21 23.74 21.55
N LEU A 495 55.49 25.02 21.81
CA LEU A 495 54.80 25.82 22.83
C LEU A 495 53.32 26.05 22.51
N GLU A 496 52.95 26.21 21.24
CA GLU A 496 51.56 26.37 20.82
C GLU A 496 50.80 25.04 20.80
N GLY A 497 51.42 23.94 20.33
CA GLY A 497 50.86 22.59 20.39
C GLY A 497 50.55 22.14 21.82
N SER A 498 51.48 22.37 22.75
CA SER A 498 51.30 22.12 24.19
C SER A 498 50.01 22.72 24.76
N ARG A 499 49.70 23.97 24.41
CA ARG A 499 48.49 24.67 24.86
C ARG A 499 47.21 24.12 24.21
N MET A 500 47.27 23.72 22.94
CA MET A 500 46.12 23.12 22.24
C MET A 500 45.82 21.70 22.76
N SER A 501 46.84 20.91 23.09
CA SER A 501 46.65 19.58 23.72
C SER A 501 45.84 19.66 25.01
N VAL A 502 46.07 20.66 25.88
CA VAL A 502 45.30 20.83 27.13
C VAL A 502 43.83 21.14 26.86
N VAL A 503 43.53 22.02 25.89
CA VAL A 503 42.15 22.36 25.51
C VAL A 503 41.43 21.16 24.89
N LEU A 504 42.09 20.40 24.04
CA LEU A 504 41.51 19.21 23.41
C LEU A 504 41.33 18.06 24.40
N GLN A 505 42.21 17.89 25.41
CA GLN A 505 42.02 16.91 26.49
C GLN A 505 40.87 17.28 27.45
N ALA A 506 40.55 18.57 27.59
CA ALA A 506 39.40 19.04 28.36
C ALA A 506 38.06 18.92 27.61
N SER A 507 38.06 18.58 26.32
CA SER A 507 36.84 18.37 25.53
C SER A 507 36.28 16.97 25.73
N SER A 508 34.95 16.87 25.88
CA SER A 508 34.24 15.58 25.90
C SER A 508 34.18 14.88 24.53
N ASP A 509 34.32 15.64 23.44
CA ASP A 509 34.54 15.11 22.08
C ASP A 509 35.64 15.94 21.39
N PRO A 510 36.92 15.53 21.49
CA PRO A 510 38.02 16.24 20.85
C PRO A 510 37.96 16.17 19.32
N ALA A 511 37.32 15.13 18.77
CA ALA A 511 37.24 14.94 17.32
C ALA A 511 36.19 15.87 16.70
N LYS A 512 35.01 16.00 17.33
CA LYS A 512 33.99 16.95 16.88
C LYS A 512 34.44 18.40 17.06
N LEU A 513 35.08 18.75 18.18
CA LEU A 513 35.59 20.09 18.41
C LEU A 513 36.63 20.53 17.35
N VAL A 514 37.50 19.61 16.92
CA VAL A 514 38.42 19.88 15.81
C VAL A 514 37.69 19.97 14.47
N LEU A 515 36.69 19.11 14.21
CA LEU A 515 35.89 19.16 12.98
C LEU A 515 35.09 20.47 12.84
N ASP A 516 34.46 20.94 13.91
CA ASP A 516 33.75 22.23 13.91
C ASP A 516 34.73 23.39 13.62
N ALA A 517 35.94 23.33 14.19
CA ALA A 517 37.01 24.29 13.88
C ALA A 517 37.56 24.19 12.44
N MET A 518 37.35 23.07 11.72
CA MET A 518 37.74 22.97 10.31
C MET A 518 36.86 23.80 9.38
N GLN A 519 35.63 24.15 9.76
CA GLN A 519 34.71 24.92 8.91
C GLN A 519 35.30 26.28 8.47
N GLY A 520 36.21 26.87 9.26
CA GLY A 520 36.93 28.10 8.90
C GLY A 520 38.03 27.97 7.83
N PHE A 521 38.38 26.76 7.39
CA PHE A 521 39.48 26.52 6.44
C PHE A 521 39.19 27.04 5.01
N TYR A 522 37.91 27.05 4.64
CA TYR A 522 37.34 27.67 3.43
C TYR A 522 36.04 28.41 3.80
N PRO A 523 36.09 29.72 4.13
CA PRO A 523 34.89 30.51 4.40
C PRO A 523 34.07 30.68 3.11
N SER A 524 32.83 30.20 3.10
CA SER A 524 31.98 30.00 1.90
C SER A 524 31.48 31.30 1.20
N ASN A 525 31.98 32.47 1.59
CA ASN A 525 31.37 33.78 1.29
C ASN A 525 32.39 34.84 0.81
N LEU A 526 33.59 34.45 0.35
CA LEU A 526 34.66 35.39 0.04
C LEU A 526 34.55 35.97 -1.38
N THR A 527 34.11 37.23 -1.47
CA THR A 527 34.28 38.06 -2.68
C THR A 527 35.72 38.58 -2.76
N GLU A 528 36.36 38.46 -3.91
CA GLU A 528 37.75 38.85 -4.12
C GLU A 528 37.97 40.37 -4.00
N ASN A 529 38.83 40.81 -3.06
CA ASN A 529 39.89 41.84 -3.23
C ASN A 529 40.50 42.41 -1.92
N ASP A 530 40.34 41.79 -0.74
CA ASP A 530 41.01 42.25 0.50
C ASP A 530 42.28 41.48 0.85
N ARG A 531 43.43 42.17 0.83
CA ARG A 531 44.74 41.57 1.19
C ARG A 531 44.87 41.21 2.67
N GLU A 532 44.13 41.87 3.55
CA GLU A 532 44.08 41.50 4.97
C GLU A 532 43.40 40.13 5.16
N VAL A 533 42.35 39.84 4.39
CA VAL A 533 41.63 38.55 4.43
C VAL A 533 42.54 37.39 4.04
N GLU A 534 43.38 37.54 3.01
CA GLU A 534 44.34 36.48 2.64
C GLU A 534 45.36 36.21 3.77
N SER A 535 45.79 37.27 4.49
CA SER A 535 46.70 37.13 5.63
C SER A 535 46.04 36.39 6.80
N HIS A 536 44.78 36.72 7.13
CA HIS A 536 44.00 36.01 8.15
C HIS A 536 43.73 34.56 7.75
N LEU A 537 43.36 34.30 6.49
CA LEU A 537 43.10 32.96 5.96
C LEU A 537 44.37 32.09 5.99
N ARG A 538 45.55 32.68 5.78
CA ARG A 538 46.86 32.02 5.94
C ARG A 538 47.17 31.65 7.39
N VAL A 539 46.70 32.43 8.37
CA VAL A 539 46.78 32.10 9.81
C VAL A 539 45.80 30.98 10.15
N VAL A 540 44.51 31.13 9.79
CA VAL A 540 43.46 30.13 10.07
C VAL A 540 43.83 28.77 9.51
N ARG A 541 44.27 28.69 8.24
CA ARG A 541 44.69 27.44 7.62
C ARG A 541 45.87 26.77 8.35
N LYS A 542 46.82 27.54 8.88
CA LYS A 542 47.91 27.02 9.73
C LYS A 542 47.37 26.47 11.07
N SER A 543 46.49 27.21 11.74
CA SER A 543 45.87 26.75 12.99
C SER A 543 45.07 25.45 12.80
N CYS A 544 44.31 25.33 11.70
CA CYS A 544 43.60 24.10 11.37
C CYS A 544 44.55 22.91 11.13
N ILE A 545 45.67 23.11 10.42
CA ILE A 545 46.68 22.08 10.21
C ILE A 545 47.30 21.61 11.53
N LEU A 546 47.61 22.53 12.45
CA LEU A 546 48.15 22.20 13.78
C LEU A 546 47.12 21.43 14.64
N LEU A 547 45.85 21.82 14.61
CA LEU A 547 44.77 21.08 15.30
C LEU A 547 44.59 19.66 14.77
N LEU A 548 44.68 19.45 13.45
CA LEU A 548 44.65 18.11 12.84
C LEU A 548 45.89 17.27 13.19
N GLN A 549 47.08 17.88 13.23
CA GLN A 549 48.31 17.22 13.66
C GLN A 549 48.21 16.78 15.12
N GLU A 550 47.68 17.62 16.00
CA GLU A 550 47.59 17.32 17.43
C GLU A 550 46.46 16.32 17.75
N LEU A 551 45.32 16.39 17.05
CA LEU A 551 44.29 15.34 17.10
C LEU A 551 44.87 13.98 16.67
N LYS A 552 45.69 13.96 15.61
CA LYS A 552 46.41 12.76 15.15
C LYS A 552 47.45 12.28 16.17
N ARG A 553 48.10 13.17 16.93
CA ARG A 553 49.03 12.81 18.01
C ARG A 553 48.31 12.17 19.20
N MET A 554 47.13 12.67 19.55
CA MET A 554 46.32 12.11 20.65
C MET A 554 45.53 10.86 20.28
N SER A 555 45.18 10.69 19.00
CA SER A 555 44.46 9.51 18.46
C SER A 555 43.20 9.08 19.26
N PRO A 556 42.26 10.00 19.58
CA PRO A 556 41.04 9.64 20.33
C PRO A 556 40.08 8.76 19.52
N LEU A 557 39.16 8.10 20.22
CA LEU A 557 38.11 7.28 19.60
C LEU A 557 37.06 8.14 18.87
N ILE A 558 37.22 8.31 17.56
CA ILE A 558 36.32 9.11 16.72
C ILE A 558 34.97 8.41 16.52
N ASN A 559 33.90 9.03 17.05
CA ASN A 559 32.50 8.67 16.85
C ASN A 559 32.15 8.51 15.35
N PRO A 560 31.47 7.42 14.93
CA PRO A 560 31.03 7.23 13.54
C PRO A 560 30.31 8.44 12.90
N GLN A 561 29.48 9.17 13.65
CA GLN A 561 28.76 10.34 13.13
C GLN A 561 29.73 11.48 12.75
N VAL A 562 30.67 11.80 13.65
CA VAL A 562 31.73 12.80 13.42
C VAL A 562 32.63 12.38 12.24
N ARG A 563 32.85 11.08 12.05
CA ARG A 563 33.59 10.54 10.90
C ARG A 563 32.85 10.74 9.58
N GLU A 564 31.53 10.60 9.57
CA GLU A 564 30.69 10.84 8.39
C GLU A 564 30.61 12.34 8.04
N GLU A 565 30.40 13.20 9.05
CA GLU A 565 30.49 14.66 8.92
C GLU A 565 31.86 15.09 8.35
N ALA A 566 32.96 14.50 8.85
CA ALA A 566 34.32 14.79 8.39
C ALA A 566 34.60 14.29 6.95
N MET A 567 34.07 13.12 6.56
CA MET A 567 34.19 12.65 5.17
C MET A 567 33.43 13.56 4.21
N LYS A 568 32.25 14.06 4.61
CA LYS A 568 31.49 15.02 3.81
C LYS A 568 32.26 16.33 3.61
N LEU A 569 32.77 16.93 4.70
CA LEU A 569 33.56 18.17 4.61
C LEU A 569 34.80 17.99 3.70
N ALA A 570 35.44 16.82 3.75
CA ALA A 570 36.56 16.49 2.88
C ALA A 570 36.16 16.30 1.40
N THR A 571 34.95 15.81 1.10
CA THR A 571 34.44 15.78 -0.29
C THR A 571 34.07 17.17 -0.79
N ASP A 572 33.50 18.01 0.08
CA ASP A 572 33.13 19.39 -0.26
C ASP A 572 34.39 20.21 -0.60
N TRP A 573 35.44 20.16 0.25
CA TRP A 573 36.74 20.78 -0.05
C TRP A 573 37.40 20.26 -1.32
N LYS A 574 37.19 18.99 -1.68
CA LYS A 574 37.75 18.41 -2.91
C LYS A 574 37.10 19.02 -4.16
N ALA A 575 35.80 19.35 -4.10
CA ALA A 575 35.09 20.03 -5.18
C ALA A 575 35.58 21.49 -5.33
N GLU A 576 35.70 22.23 -4.22
CA GLU A 576 36.24 23.59 -4.22
C GLU A 576 37.66 23.66 -4.83
N MET A 577 38.53 22.70 -4.49
CA MET A 577 39.89 22.65 -5.06
C MET A 577 39.93 22.30 -6.55
N THR A 578 38.89 21.67 -7.12
CA THR A 578 38.77 21.54 -8.59
C THR A 578 38.25 22.82 -9.24
N VAL A 579 37.26 23.50 -8.65
CA VAL A 579 36.74 24.78 -9.18
C VAL A 579 37.82 25.88 -9.19
N ALA A 580 38.73 25.87 -8.21
CA ALA A 580 39.89 26.77 -8.19
C ALA A 580 40.98 26.44 -9.22
N ALA A 581 41.01 25.21 -9.77
CA ALA A 581 41.99 24.79 -10.77
C ALA A 581 41.51 25.08 -12.21
N ASP A 582 40.20 25.04 -12.46
CA ASP A 582 39.60 25.34 -13.78
C ASP A 582 39.50 26.85 -14.08
N ASN A 583 39.86 27.72 -13.12
CA ASN A 583 39.80 29.19 -13.21
C ASN A 583 41.20 29.87 -13.17
N SER A 584 42.30 29.13 -13.46
CA SER A 584 43.69 29.62 -13.39
C SER A 584 44.48 29.45 -14.69
#